data_AF-A0A3C1QWC3-F1
#
_entry.id   AF-A0A3C1QWC3-F1
#
_cell.length_a   1.000
_cell.length_b   1.000
_cell.length_c   1.000
_cell.angle_alpha   90.00
_cell.angle_beta   90.00
_cell.angle_gamma   90.00
#
_symmetry.space_group_name_H-M   'P 1'
#
loop_
_entity.id
_entity.type
_entity.pdbx_description
1 polymer ?
#
loop_
_entity_poly.entity_id
_entity_poly.type
_entity_poly.pdbx_seq_one_letter_code
_entity_poly.pdbx_strand_id
1 'polypeptide(L)'
;MLVDIDELRVPKPRRRFRGKDFEVVDRVLTEVVETRSIGTVADVASLLPGPLPESFDTGGLAEAWGIARHETQTIAYFLREVGAITIDGKQGRSLRYRTTVEKRSRTPAVRRKRTKPAA
;
A
#
# COMPACT_ATOMS: atom_id res chain seq x y z
N MET A 1 -9.24 1.66 2.36
CA MET A 1 -10.58 1.80 1.77
C MET A 1 -10.39 2.42 0.40
N LEU A 2 -10.87 1.75 -0.64
CA LEU A 2 -10.91 2.26 -2.00
C LEU A 2 -12.31 2.84 -2.23
N VAL A 3 -12.37 4.03 -2.81
CA VAL A 3 -13.61 4.78 -3.00
C VAL A 3 -13.64 5.44 -4.36
N ASP A 4 -14.83 5.53 -4.93
CA ASP A 4 -15.12 6.37 -6.08
C ASP A 4 -15.71 7.69 -5.60
N ILE A 5 -15.24 8.78 -6.20
CA ILE A 5 -15.61 10.15 -5.80
C ILE A 5 -15.89 10.95 -7.07
N ASP A 6 -17.08 11.55 -7.11
CA ASP A 6 -17.43 12.52 -8.14
C ASP A 6 -16.99 13.92 -7.70
N GLU A 7 -16.20 14.59 -8.55
CA GLU A 7 -15.81 15.99 -8.33
C GLU A 7 -16.64 16.93 -9.19
N LEU A 8 -17.39 17.84 -8.56
CA LEU A 8 -18.07 18.92 -9.25
C LEU A 8 -17.09 20.09 -9.47
N ARG A 9 -16.83 20.41 -10.74
CA ARG A 9 -15.89 21.47 -11.15
C ARG A 9 -16.62 22.57 -11.90
N VAL A 10 -16.36 23.82 -11.54
CA VAL A 10 -16.89 25.00 -12.25
C VAL A 10 -15.76 25.84 -12.85
N PRO A 11 -15.97 26.46 -14.03
CA PRO A 11 -14.96 27.32 -14.64
C PRO A 11 -14.60 28.51 -13.75
N LYS A 12 -13.32 28.87 -13.74
CA LYS A 12 -12.77 30.02 -13.02
C LYS A 12 -11.73 30.73 -13.89
N PRO A 13 -11.64 32.07 -13.85
CA PRO A 13 -10.55 32.79 -14.51
C PRO A 13 -9.19 32.31 -14.04
N ARG A 14 -8.30 31.98 -14.99
CA ARG A 14 -6.92 31.59 -14.70
C ARG A 14 -6.18 32.76 -14.07
N ARG A 15 -5.83 32.63 -12.79
CA ARG A 15 -5.06 33.65 -12.07
C ARG A 15 -3.55 33.57 -12.35
N ARG A 16 -3.06 32.47 -12.92
CA ARG A 16 -1.65 32.22 -13.28
C ARG A 16 -1.60 31.43 -14.59
N PHE A 17 -0.55 31.62 -15.40
CA PHE A 17 -0.39 30.97 -16.72
C PHE A 17 -0.53 29.43 -16.64
N ARG A 18 0.13 28.79 -15.66
CA ARG A 18 0.02 27.35 -15.37
C ARG A 18 -1.03 26.99 -14.31
N GLY A 19 -1.89 27.92 -13.92
CA GLY A 19 -2.95 27.68 -12.93
C GLY A 19 -4.12 26.90 -13.52
N LYS A 20 -4.86 26.18 -12.66
CA LYS A 20 -6.12 25.55 -13.04
C LYS A 20 -7.14 26.63 -13.45
N ASP A 21 -7.95 26.32 -14.44
CA ASP A 21 -9.08 27.12 -14.96
C ASP A 21 -10.44 26.67 -14.43
N PHE A 22 -10.41 25.84 -13.38
CA PHE A 22 -11.60 25.41 -12.66
C PHE A 22 -11.36 25.46 -11.17
N GLU A 23 -12.44 25.56 -10.41
CA GLU A 23 -12.47 25.27 -8.99
C GLU A 23 -13.36 24.07 -8.71
N VAL A 24 -12.95 23.23 -7.76
CA VAL A 24 -13.75 22.09 -7.28
C VAL A 24 -14.68 22.67 -6.22
N VAL A 25 -15.98 22.64 -6.48
CA VAL A 25 -17.01 23.20 -5.59
C VAL A 25 -17.52 22.15 -4.62
N ASP A 26 -17.53 20.89 -5.05
CA ASP A 26 -18.01 19.78 -4.24
C ASP A 26 -17.31 18.46 -4.60
N ARG A 27 -17.35 17.53 -3.65
CA ARG A 27 -16.90 16.14 -3.79
C ARG A 27 -17.90 15.22 -3.12
N VAL A 28 -18.53 14.36 -3.89
CA VAL A 28 -19.49 13.38 -3.38
C VAL A 28 -18.86 12.00 -3.42
N LEU A 29 -18.81 11.33 -2.27
CA LEU A 29 -18.46 9.91 -2.18
C LEU A 29 -19.62 9.12 -2.80
N THR A 30 -19.38 8.51 -3.96
CA THR A 30 -20.41 7.77 -4.68
C THR A 30 -20.44 6.31 -4.27
N GLU A 31 -19.27 5.70 -4.08
CA GLU A 31 -19.17 4.27 -3.75
C GLU A 31 -17.95 3.94 -2.90
N VAL A 32 -18.10 2.95 -2.02
CA VAL A 32 -16.98 2.27 -1.35
C VAL A 32 -16.70 0.98 -2.10
N VAL A 33 -15.71 1.02 -2.98
CA VAL A 33 -15.34 -0.09 -3.87
C VAL A 33 -14.71 -1.25 -3.08
N GLU A 34 -13.87 -0.94 -2.08
CA GLU A 34 -13.21 -1.99 -1.30
C GLU A 34 -12.84 -1.52 0.11
N THR A 35 -13.03 -2.41 1.09
CA THR A 35 -12.52 -2.22 2.45
C THR A 35 -11.66 -3.40 2.87
N ARG A 36 -10.41 -3.12 3.23
CA ARG A 36 -9.48 -4.09 3.82
C ARG A 36 -9.08 -3.65 5.22
N SER A 37 -9.08 -4.60 6.16
CA SER A 37 -8.52 -4.40 7.50
C SER A 37 -7.12 -4.98 7.54
N ILE A 38 -6.16 -4.20 8.07
CA ILE A 38 -4.76 -4.60 8.21
C ILE A 38 -4.48 -4.61 9.71
N GLY A 39 -4.34 -5.79 10.30
CA GLY A 39 -4.09 -5.94 11.73
C GLY A 39 -2.70 -6.48 12.06
N THR A 40 -2.06 -7.13 11.09
CA THR A 40 -0.79 -7.83 11.29
C THR A 40 0.20 -7.56 10.16
N VAL A 41 1.47 -7.84 10.43
CA VAL A 41 2.53 -7.80 9.41
C VAL A 41 2.26 -8.79 8.26
N ALA A 42 1.60 -9.93 8.55
CA ALA A 42 1.22 -10.90 7.52
C ALA A 42 0.13 -10.34 6.58
N ASP A 43 -0.79 -9.53 7.10
CA ASP A 43 -1.82 -8.88 6.27
C ASP A 43 -1.19 -7.92 5.25
N VAL A 44 -0.09 -7.26 5.62
CA VAL A 44 0.67 -6.37 4.72
C VAL A 44 1.19 -7.14 3.50
N ALA A 45 1.61 -8.40 3.66
CA ALA A 45 2.11 -9.20 2.54
C ALA A 45 1.03 -9.41 1.45
N SER A 46 -0.25 -9.42 1.82
CA SER A 46 -1.36 -9.54 0.86
C SER A 46 -1.63 -8.27 0.04
N LEU A 47 -1.02 -7.14 0.43
CA LEU A 47 -1.13 -5.85 -0.25
C LEU A 47 0.03 -5.57 -1.18
N LEU A 48 1.09 -6.38 -1.12
CA LEU A 48 2.28 -6.16 -1.93
C LEU A 48 2.03 -6.52 -3.39
N PRO A 49 2.67 -5.82 -4.34
CA PRO A 49 2.54 -6.11 -5.78
C PRO A 49 3.02 -7.51 -6.17
N GLY A 50 3.85 -8.13 -5.32
CA GLY A 50 4.36 -9.48 -5.53
C GLY A 50 5.06 -10.01 -4.27
N PRO A 51 5.60 -11.24 -4.33
CA PRO A 51 6.30 -11.84 -3.20
C PRO A 51 7.57 -11.07 -2.86
N LEU A 52 7.93 -11.08 -1.57
CA LEU A 52 9.21 -10.58 -1.09
C LEU A 52 10.25 -11.72 -1.09
N PRO A 53 11.41 -11.54 -1.75
CA PRO A 53 12.51 -12.47 -1.62
C PRO A 53 13.04 -12.53 -0.18
N GLU A 54 13.81 -13.58 0.14
CA GLU A 54 14.46 -13.68 1.45
C GLU A 54 15.43 -12.52 1.66
N SER A 55 16.25 -12.19 0.65
CA SER A 55 17.11 -11.01 0.63
C SER A 55 17.00 -10.29 -0.71
N PHE A 56 16.97 -8.96 -0.67
CA PHE A 56 16.78 -8.12 -1.85
C PHE A 56 17.34 -6.70 -1.63
N ASP A 57 17.48 -5.95 -2.71
CA ASP A 57 17.59 -4.50 -2.66
C ASP A 57 16.38 -3.85 -3.35
N THR A 58 16.22 -2.54 -3.19
CA THR A 58 15.09 -1.80 -3.79
C THR A 58 15.18 -1.68 -5.31
N GLY A 59 16.35 -1.95 -5.92
CA GLY A 59 16.50 -1.93 -7.37
C GLY A 59 15.93 -3.21 -7.98
N GLY A 60 16.42 -4.36 -7.53
CA GLY A 60 15.94 -5.66 -8.00
C GLY A 60 14.46 -5.90 -7.67
N LEU A 61 13.98 -5.38 -6.54
CA LEU A 61 12.56 -5.48 -6.20
C LEU A 61 11.67 -4.61 -7.11
N ALA A 62 12.16 -3.43 -7.52
CA ALA A 62 11.44 -2.57 -8.46
C ALA A 62 11.30 -3.25 -9.83
N GLU A 63 12.36 -3.90 -10.31
CA GLU A 63 12.34 -4.70 -11.55
C GLU A 63 11.38 -5.88 -11.44
N ALA A 64 11.41 -6.62 -10.33
CA ALA A 64 10.54 -7.78 -10.11
C ALA A 64 9.05 -7.42 -10.04
N TRP A 65 8.71 -6.26 -9.47
CA TRP A 65 7.34 -5.78 -9.35
C TRP A 65 6.89 -4.90 -10.53
N GLY A 66 7.80 -4.49 -11.41
CA GLY A 66 7.50 -3.60 -12.52
C GLY A 66 7.05 -2.19 -12.10
N ILE A 67 7.50 -1.71 -10.94
CA ILE A 67 7.15 -0.39 -10.39
C ILE A 67 8.37 0.52 -10.32
N ALA A 68 8.15 1.82 -10.07
CA ALA A 68 9.27 2.75 -10.01
C ALA A 68 10.12 2.52 -8.75
N ARG A 69 11.43 2.78 -8.85
CA ARG A 69 12.36 2.61 -7.73
C ARG A 69 11.97 3.43 -6.50
N HIS A 70 11.47 4.65 -6.69
CA HIS A 70 11.05 5.50 -5.58
C HIS A 70 9.83 4.92 -4.84
N GLU A 71 8.89 4.29 -5.55
CA GLU A 71 7.75 3.59 -4.94
C GLU A 71 8.23 2.39 -4.13
N THR A 72 9.16 1.62 -4.70
CA THR A 72 9.77 0.47 -4.02
C THR A 72 10.53 0.90 -2.75
N GLN A 73 11.21 2.04 -2.78
CA GLN A 73 11.88 2.61 -1.60
C GLN A 73 10.89 3.04 -0.52
N THR A 74 9.78 3.67 -0.90
CA THR A 74 8.69 4.03 0.03
C THR A 74 8.10 2.77 0.66
N ILE A 75 7.85 1.72 -0.13
CA ILE A 75 7.35 0.43 0.36
C ILE A 75 8.37 -0.21 1.31
N ALA A 76 9.65 -0.25 0.95
CA ALA A 76 10.70 -0.80 1.80
C ALA A 76 10.84 -0.03 3.13
N TYR A 77 10.74 1.29 3.09
CA TYR A 77 10.71 2.12 4.29
C TYR A 77 9.53 1.75 5.20
N PHE A 78 8.33 1.68 4.64
CA PHE A 78 7.12 1.30 5.37
C PHE A 78 7.24 -0.11 5.97
N LEU A 79 7.66 -1.09 5.17
CA LEU A 79 7.85 -2.47 5.61
C LEU A 79 8.87 -2.58 6.74
N ARG A 80 9.92 -1.76 6.73
CA ARG A 80 10.89 -1.71 7.82
C ARG A 80 10.27 -1.14 9.10
N GLU A 81 9.49 -0.07 8.97
CA GLU A 81 8.85 0.59 10.12
C GLU A 81 7.83 -0.32 10.82
N VAL A 82 7.09 -1.11 10.05
CA VAL A 82 6.15 -2.11 10.61
C VAL A 82 6.83 -3.43 10.99
N GLY A 83 8.16 -3.52 10.87
CA GLY A 83 8.96 -4.68 11.29
C GLY A 83 8.90 -5.90 10.36
N ALA A 84 8.41 -5.76 9.13
CA ALA A 84 8.33 -6.85 8.14
C ALA A 84 9.69 -7.20 7.52
N ILE A 85 10.60 -6.22 7.47
CA ILE A 85 11.95 -6.38 6.90
C ILE A 85 12.98 -5.64 7.75
N THR A 86 14.24 -6.09 7.69
CA THR A 86 15.38 -5.45 8.34
C THR A 86 16.49 -5.15 7.32
N ILE A 87 17.40 -4.25 7.70
CA ILE A 87 18.60 -3.99 6.90
C ILE A 87 19.62 -5.09 7.23
N ASP A 88 20.03 -5.84 6.23
CA ASP A 88 21.00 -6.93 6.32
C ASP A 88 22.40 -6.50 5.84
N GLY A 89 22.51 -5.32 5.25
CA GLY A 89 23.78 -4.73 4.86
C GLY A 89 23.66 -3.75 3.70
N LYS A 90 24.73 -3.65 2.91
CA LYS A 90 24.82 -2.75 1.77
C LYS A 90 25.50 -3.45 0.60
N GLN A 91 24.98 -3.21 -0.60
CA GLN A 91 25.57 -3.66 -1.86
C GLN A 91 25.88 -2.42 -2.72
N GLY A 92 27.15 -2.05 -2.77
CA GLY A 92 27.60 -0.81 -3.41
C GLY A 92 26.95 0.42 -2.76
N ARG A 93 26.09 1.12 -3.51
CA ARG A 93 25.33 2.30 -3.03
C ARG A 93 23.93 1.95 -2.52
N SER A 94 23.47 0.70 -2.67
CA SER A 94 22.13 0.26 -2.29
C SER A 94 22.15 -0.43 -0.91
N LEU A 95 21.12 -0.19 -0.09
CA LEU A 95 20.88 -0.99 1.11
C LEU A 95 20.29 -2.34 0.72
N ARG A 96 20.76 -3.40 1.38
CA ARG A 96 20.22 -4.75 1.27
C ARG A 96 19.29 -5.01 2.45
N TYR A 97 18.13 -5.56 2.15
CA TYR A 97 17.08 -5.90 3.10
C TYR A 97 16.91 -7.42 3.18
N ARG A 98 16.31 -7.86 4.29
CA ARG A 98 15.91 -9.25 4.52
C ARG A 98 14.54 -9.30 5.19
N THR A 99 13.74 -10.29 4.83
CA THR A 99 12.44 -10.55 5.47
C THR A 99 12.61 -11.07 6.91
N THR A 100 11.85 -10.52 7.86
CA THR A 100 11.93 -10.91 9.30
C THR A 100 11.09 -12.13 9.65
N VAL A 101 10.24 -12.59 8.74
CA VAL A 101 9.29 -13.67 8.98
C VAL A 101 10.03 -15.01 9.05
N GLU A 102 10.33 -15.47 10.27
CA GLU A 102 10.57 -16.89 10.52
C GLU A 102 9.37 -17.68 9.99
N LYS A 103 9.64 -18.80 9.30
CA LYS A 103 8.63 -19.76 8.82
C LYS A 103 7.87 -20.38 10.00
N ARG A 104 6.95 -19.65 10.63
CA ARG A 104 6.07 -20.21 11.65
C ARG A 104 4.88 -20.83 10.94
N SER A 105 4.88 -22.16 10.95
CA SER A 105 3.77 -23.05 10.59
C SER A 105 2.39 -22.46 10.94
N ARG A 106 1.50 -22.47 9.95
CA ARG A 106 0.09 -22.03 9.98
C ARG A 106 -0.59 -22.52 11.27
N THR A 107 -1.35 -21.68 11.99
CA THR A 107 -2.79 -21.50 11.76
C THR A 107 -3.32 -20.36 12.65
N PRO A 108 -4.22 -19.48 12.17
CA PRO A 108 -5.21 -18.89 13.04
C PRO A 108 -6.62 -19.36 12.67
N ALA A 109 -7.34 -19.86 13.68
CA ALA A 109 -8.75 -20.18 13.58
C ALA A 109 -9.56 -18.90 13.36
N VAL A 110 -10.23 -18.78 12.22
CA VAL A 110 -11.17 -17.70 11.95
C VAL A 110 -12.41 -17.89 12.83
N ARG A 111 -12.53 -17.11 13.89
CA ARG A 111 -13.74 -17.05 14.72
C ARG A 111 -14.82 -16.25 13.99
N ARG A 112 -15.69 -16.93 13.23
CA ARG A 112 -16.91 -16.31 12.67
C ARG A 112 -17.87 -15.94 13.82
N LYS A 113 -18.19 -14.66 13.98
CA LYS A 113 -19.32 -14.22 14.82
C LYS A 113 -20.62 -14.67 14.12
N ARG A 114 -21.44 -15.45 14.83
CA ARG A 114 -22.80 -15.80 14.39
C ARG A 114 -23.69 -14.56 14.52
N THR A 115 -24.24 -14.07 13.42
CA THR A 115 -25.42 -13.21 13.43
C THR A 115 -26.66 -14.09 13.48
N LYS A 116 -27.52 -13.83 14.47
CA LYS A 116 -28.81 -14.50 14.71
C LYS A 116 -29.84 -13.94 13.71
N PRO A 117 -30.65 -14.75 13.01
CA PRO A 117 -31.74 -14.20 12.20
C PRO A 117 -32.83 -13.65 13.12
N ALA A 118 -33.35 -12.48 12.76
CA ALA A 118 -34.54 -11.89 13.36
C ALA A 118 -35.78 -12.71 12.95
N ALA A 119 -36.68 -12.90 13.93
CA ALA A 119 -38.00 -13.50 13.75
C ALA A 119 -39.02 -12.44 13.33
#